data_AF-A0A182BT91-F1
#
_entry.id   AF-A0A182BT91-F1
#
_cell.length_a   1.000
_cell.length_b   1.000
_cell.length_c   1.000
_cell.angle_alpha   90.00
_cell.angle_beta   90.00
_cell.angle_gamma   90.00
#
_symmetry.space_group_name_H-M   'P 1'
#
loop_
_entity.id
_entity.type
_entity.pdbx_description
1 polymer ?
#
loop_
_entity_poly.entity_id
_entity_poly.type
_entity_poly.pdbx_seq_one_letter_code
_entity_poly.pdbx_strand_id
1 'polypeptide(L)'
;IYIKQLPDYSFSFLGYFSSVLKNPLVVRNQMLENSFLINTLTKKLDTIAPVISLIGSLSKAKFCTVLGHPISKPIWTDLSDSDIIDRFCRICRNLCRYHSGSSKKQVLYRIKYILRLS
;
A
#
# COMPACT_ATOMS: atom_id res chain seq x y z
N ILE A 1 11.36 -8.93 6.39
CA ILE A 1 10.22 -8.12 5.86
C ILE A 1 8.95 -8.93 6.11
N TYR A 2 8.07 -8.48 7.02
CA TYR A 2 6.81 -9.18 7.29
C TYR A 2 5.79 -8.84 6.19
N ILE A 3 5.76 -9.66 5.15
CA ILE A 3 4.74 -9.59 4.09
C ILE A 3 3.46 -10.13 4.73
N LYS A 4 2.50 -9.26 5.08
CA LYS A 4 1.17 -9.75 5.43
C LYS A 4 0.63 -10.48 4.20
N GLN A 5 0.47 -11.79 4.33
CA GLN A 5 -0.11 -12.64 3.30
C GLN A 5 -1.45 -12.03 2.89
N LEU A 6 -1.58 -11.75 1.59
CA LEU A 6 -2.84 -11.25 1.04
C LEU A 6 -3.90 -12.33 1.29
N PRO A 7 -5.12 -11.95 1.72
CA PRO A 7 -6.18 -12.93 1.92
C PRO A 7 -6.50 -13.63 0.59
N ASP A 8 -6.73 -14.95 0.62
CA ASP A 8 -6.89 -15.84 -0.55
C ASP A 8 -8.02 -15.44 -1.54
N TYR A 9 -8.79 -14.39 -1.22
CA TYR A 9 -9.91 -13.86 -2.01
C TYR A 9 -9.68 -12.39 -2.41
N SER A 10 -8.44 -12.03 -2.78
CA SER A 10 -8.11 -10.70 -3.32
C SER A 10 -8.02 -10.72 -4.84
N PHE A 11 -8.57 -9.70 -5.51
CA PHE A 11 -8.41 -9.50 -6.95
C PHE A 11 -7.84 -8.11 -7.25
N SER A 12 -7.06 -8.00 -8.33
CA SER A 12 -6.50 -6.71 -8.78
C SER A 12 -7.45 -6.02 -9.76
N PHE A 13 -7.90 -4.81 -9.45
CA PHE A 13 -8.75 -3.99 -10.32
C PHE A 13 -8.42 -2.51 -10.18
N LEU A 14 -8.35 -1.78 -11.31
CA LEU A 14 -8.06 -0.33 -11.37
C LEU A 14 -6.85 0.09 -10.52
N GLY A 15 -5.76 -0.68 -10.52
CA GLY A 15 -4.56 -0.33 -9.74
C GLY A 15 -4.72 -0.50 -8.22
N TYR A 16 -5.73 -1.25 -7.76
CA TYR A 16 -5.94 -1.66 -6.37
C TYR A 16 -6.02 -3.18 -6.24
N PHE A 17 -5.61 -3.71 -5.09
CA PHE A 17 -6.02 -5.03 -4.64
C PHE A 17 -7.29 -4.89 -3.81
N SER A 18 -8.40 -5.37 -4.34
CA SER A 18 -9.67 -5.42 -3.64
C SER A 18 -9.82 -6.78 -2.98
N SER A 19 -10.04 -6.82 -1.67
CA SER A 19 -10.31 -8.06 -0.92
C SER A 19 -11.63 -7.97 -0.19
N VAL A 20 -12.37 -9.08 -0.14
CA VAL A 20 -13.57 -9.17 0.68
C VAL A 20 -13.16 -9.43 2.14
N LEU A 21 -13.59 -8.55 3.05
CA LEU A 21 -13.25 -8.67 4.47
C LEU A 21 -14.10 -9.77 5.13
N LYS A 22 -13.44 -10.81 5.67
CA LYS A 22 -14.04 -11.79 6.57
C LYS A 22 -13.85 -11.32 8.00
N ASN A 23 -14.95 -11.11 8.72
CA ASN A 23 -14.90 -10.81 10.16
C ASN A 23 -15.23 -12.10 10.93
N PRO A 24 -14.25 -12.72 11.61
CA PRO A 24 -14.53 -13.81 12.52
C PRO A 24 -15.29 -13.26 13.73
N LEU A 25 -16.52 -13.72 13.93
CA LEU A 25 -17.27 -13.51 15.16
C LEU A 25 -17.02 -14.71 16.07
N VAL A 26 -16.52 -14.42 17.27
CA VAL A 26 -16.41 -15.43 18.33
C VAL A 26 -17.74 -15.46 19.06
N VAL A 27 -18.50 -16.54 18.87
CA VAL A 27 -19.72 -16.77 19.64
C VAL A 27 -19.37 -17.73 20.77
N ARG A 28 -19.55 -17.25 22.00
CA ARG A 28 -19.34 -18.06 23.21
C ARG A 28 -20.70 -18.45 23.74
N ASN A 29 -21.03 -19.75 23.69
CA ASN A 29 -22.24 -20.27 24.31
C ASN A 29 -21.91 -20.65 25.75
N GLN A 30 -22.81 -20.38 26.69
CA GLN A 30 -22.60 -20.72 28.10
C GLN A 30 -22.97 -22.18 28.41
N MET A 31 -23.81 -22.81 27.57
CA MET A 31 -24.21 -24.22 27.72
C MET A 31 -23.16 -25.23 27.23
N LEU A 32 -22.31 -24.83 26.28
CA LEU A 32 -21.17 -25.60 25.81
C LEU A 32 -19.96 -24.74 26.14
N GLU A 33 -19.05 -25.16 27.02
CA GLU A 33 -17.81 -24.42 27.37
C GLU A 33 -16.90 -24.09 26.15
N ASN A 34 -17.32 -24.47 24.95
CA ASN A 34 -16.63 -24.26 23.68
C ASN A 34 -17.00 -22.91 23.04
N SER A 35 -15.97 -22.14 22.69
CA SER A 35 -16.10 -20.98 21.80
C SER A 35 -16.07 -21.43 20.34
N PHE A 36 -17.04 -21.00 19.53
CA PHE A 36 -17.06 -21.26 18.09
C PHE A 36 -16.69 -20.00 17.30
N LEU A 37 -15.82 -20.16 16.30
CA LEU A 37 -15.45 -19.10 15.35
C LEU A 37 -16.37 -19.18 14.13
N ILE A 38 -17.25 -18.20 13.98
CA ILE A 38 -18.11 -18.05 12.80
C ILE A 38 -17.49 -16.96 11.91
N ASN A 39 -17.02 -17.34 10.73
CA ASN A 39 -16.56 -16.37 9.74
C ASN A 39 -17.75 -15.75 9.03
N THR A 40 -18.11 -14.52 9.39
CA THR A 40 -19.11 -13.76 8.63
C THR A 40 -18.44 -13.01 7.48
N LEU A 41 -18.99 -13.18 6.28
CA LEU A 41 -18.56 -12.41 5.11
C LEU A 41 -19.22 -11.03 5.19
N THR A 42 -18.45 -10.00 5.53
CA THR A 42 -18.98 -8.63 5.47
C THR A 42 -18.92 -8.12 4.04
N LYS A 43 -19.94 -7.36 3.60
CA LYS A 43 -19.99 -6.71 2.28
C LYS A 43 -18.95 -5.56 2.12
N LYS A 44 -17.91 -5.51 2.96
CA LYS A 44 -16.89 -4.47 2.93
C LYS A 44 -15.73 -4.94 2.08
N LEU A 45 -15.43 -4.17 1.03
CA LEU A 45 -14.26 -4.36 0.19
C LEU A 45 -13.12 -3.53 0.76
N ASP A 46 -12.02 -4.20 1.09
CA ASP A 46 -10.77 -3.57 1.44
C ASP A 46 -9.97 -3.30 0.17
N THR A 47 -9.80 -2.02 -0.17
CA THR A 47 -8.97 -1.56 -1.29
C THR A 47 -7.55 -1.25 -0.81
N ILE A 48 -6.63 -2.18 -1.06
CA ILE A 48 -5.22 -2.09 -0.70
C ILE A 48 -4.45 -1.58 -1.92
N ALA A 49 -3.75 -0.44 -1.79
CA ALA A 49 -2.85 0.01 -2.82
C ALA A 49 -1.70 -1.01 -3.04
N PRO A 50 -1.39 -1.42 -4.28
CA PRO A 50 -0.40 -2.43 -4.59
C PRO A 50 1.01 -1.89 -4.34
N VAL A 51 1.47 -2.02 -3.09
CA VAL A 51 2.80 -1.56 -2.63
C VAL A 51 3.91 -2.04 -3.56
N ILE A 52 3.82 -3.29 -4.01
CA ILE A 52 4.82 -3.92 -4.88
C ILE A 52 4.86 -3.25 -6.25
N SER A 53 3.70 -2.93 -6.83
CA SER A 53 3.62 -2.23 -8.12
C SER A 53 4.16 -0.80 -8.02
N LEU A 54 3.88 -0.12 -6.90
CA LEU A 54 4.37 1.23 -6.62
C LEU A 54 5.88 1.24 -6.42
N ILE A 55 6.43 0.34 -5.59
CA ILE A 55 7.88 0.18 -5.40
C ILE A 55 8.56 -0.22 -6.71
N GLY A 56 7.95 -1.11 -7.50
CA GLY A 56 8.47 -1.49 -8.82
C GLY A 56 8.56 -0.30 -9.77
N SER A 57 7.54 0.56 -9.80
CA SER A 57 7.53 1.78 -10.61
C SER A 57 8.59 2.79 -10.16
N LEU A 58 8.72 3.01 -8.84
CA LEU A 58 9.74 3.86 -8.25
C LEU A 58 11.16 3.33 -8.52
N SER A 59 11.33 2.01 -8.49
CA SER A 59 12.62 1.38 -8.77
C SER A 59 13.04 1.51 -10.23
N LYS A 60 12.10 1.38 -11.17
CA LYS A 60 12.35 1.68 -12.59
C LYS A 60 12.77 3.14 -12.82
N ALA A 61 12.19 4.06 -12.05
CA ALA A 61 12.59 5.47 -12.06
C ALA A 61 13.86 5.78 -11.24
N LYS A 62 14.56 4.76 -10.71
CA LYS A 62 15.77 4.84 -9.88
C LYS A 62 15.63 5.63 -8.58
N PHE A 63 14.41 5.74 -8.03
CA PHE A 63 14.18 6.32 -6.69
C PHE A 63 14.53 5.35 -5.57
N CYS A 64 14.33 4.06 -5.81
CA CYS A 64 14.59 3.04 -4.81
C CYS A 64 15.10 1.73 -5.43
N THR A 65 15.67 0.88 -4.62
CA THR A 65 15.94 -0.51 -4.99
C THR A 65 14.64 -1.30 -5.14
N VAL A 66 14.70 -2.49 -5.72
CA VAL A 66 13.56 -3.41 -5.86
C VAL A 66 12.95 -3.77 -4.48
N LEU A 67 13.75 -3.69 -3.42
CA LEU A 67 13.33 -3.92 -2.03
C LEU A 67 12.66 -2.69 -1.37
N GLY A 68 12.67 -1.54 -2.04
CA GLY A 68 12.10 -0.29 -1.55
C GLY A 68 13.01 0.48 -0.60
N HIS A 69 14.33 0.36 -0.74
CA HIS A 69 15.29 1.24 -0.06
C HIS A 69 15.60 2.45 -0.96
N PRO A 70 15.57 3.69 -0.44
CA PRO A 70 15.84 4.89 -1.24
C PRO A 70 17.28 4.86 -1.79
N ILE A 71 17.45 5.38 -2.99
CA ILE A 71 18.76 5.57 -3.64
C ILE A 71 19.08 7.05 -3.60
N SER A 72 20.19 7.43 -2.99
CA SER A 72 20.59 8.81 -2.71
C SER A 72 20.98 9.66 -3.93
N LYS A 73 21.00 9.07 -5.14
CA LYS A 73 21.30 9.79 -6.39
C LYS A 73 20.35 9.38 -7.52
N PRO A 74 19.16 9.98 -7.59
CA PRO A 74 18.19 9.73 -8.65
C PRO A 74 18.58 10.44 -9.97
N ILE A 75 18.04 9.99 -11.11
CA ILE A 75 18.48 10.41 -12.46
C ILE A 75 18.39 11.93 -12.70
N TRP A 76 17.45 12.59 -12.04
CA TRP A 76 17.19 14.02 -12.13
C TRP A 76 18.05 14.91 -11.21
N THR A 77 19.08 14.39 -10.53
CA THR A 77 20.01 15.22 -9.74
C THR A 77 20.73 16.29 -10.56
N ASP A 78 20.71 16.17 -11.88
CA ASP A 78 21.37 17.10 -12.80
C ASP A 78 20.45 18.29 -13.18
N LEU A 79 19.22 18.34 -12.66
CA LEU A 79 18.28 19.45 -12.83
C LEU A 79 18.44 20.51 -11.72
N SER A 80 17.86 21.69 -11.93
CA SER A 80 17.79 22.72 -10.90
C SER A 80 16.98 22.24 -9.69
N ASP A 81 17.33 22.70 -8.49
CA ASP A 81 16.62 22.34 -7.25
C ASP A 81 15.11 22.64 -7.34
N SER A 82 14.73 23.75 -8.01
CA SER A 82 13.32 24.11 -8.24
C SER A 82 12.59 23.10 -9.13
N ASP A 83 13.24 22.61 -10.19
CA ASP A 83 12.64 21.64 -11.10
C ASP A 83 12.49 20.26 -10.45
N ILE A 84 13.46 19.88 -9.61
CA ILE A 84 13.41 18.65 -8.80
C ILE A 84 12.21 18.71 -7.84
N ILE A 85 12.06 19.82 -7.10
CA ILE A 85 10.98 20.01 -6.13
C ILE A 85 9.60 20.05 -6.80
N ASP A 86 9.44 20.75 -7.93
CA ASP A 86 8.15 20.81 -8.64
C ASP A 86 7.72 19.42 -9.13
N ARG A 87 8.61 18.69 -9.80
CA ARG A 87 8.30 17.34 -10.27
C ARG A 87 8.02 16.39 -9.11
N PHE A 88 8.76 16.48 -8.00
CA PHE A 88 8.47 15.74 -6.77
C PHE A 88 7.06 16.03 -6.25
N CYS A 89 6.68 17.31 -6.17
CA CYS A 89 5.37 17.73 -5.68
C CYS A 89 4.25 17.21 -6.58
N ARG A 90 4.44 17.21 -7.90
CA ARG A 90 3.46 16.69 -8.87
C ARG A 90 3.26 15.18 -8.72
N ILE A 91 4.34 14.42 -8.57
CA ILE A 91 4.27 12.96 -8.34
C ILE A 91 3.52 12.67 -7.05
N CYS A 92 3.91 13.32 -5.94
CA CYS A 92 3.25 13.13 -4.65
C CYS A 92 1.77 13.49 -4.70
N ARG A 93 1.39 14.59 -5.36
CA ARG A 93 -0.02 14.99 -5.53
C ARG A 93 -0.81 13.96 -6.34
N ASN A 94 -0.26 13.46 -7.44
CA ASN A 94 -0.93 12.45 -8.26
C ASN A 94 -1.12 11.14 -7.48
N LEU A 95 -0.10 10.72 -6.74
CA LEU A 95 -0.15 9.51 -5.92
C LEU A 95 -1.19 9.64 -4.79
N CYS A 96 -1.16 10.76 -4.06
CA CYS A 96 -2.12 11.03 -3.00
C CYS A 96 -3.55 11.14 -3.53
N ARG A 97 -3.77 11.78 -4.69
CA ARG A 97 -5.10 11.83 -5.31
C ARG A 97 -5.59 10.44 -5.65
N TYR A 98 -4.79 9.68 -6.39
CA TYR A 98 -5.20 8.37 -6.89
C TYR A 98 -5.43 7.37 -5.75
N HIS A 99 -4.56 7.34 -4.74
CA HIS A 99 -4.58 6.36 -3.64
C HIS A 99 -5.18 6.86 -2.31
N SER A 100 -5.78 8.05 -2.28
CA SER A 100 -6.41 8.63 -1.09
C SER A 100 -7.49 7.75 -0.47
N GLY A 101 -8.21 6.98 -1.30
CA GLY A 101 -9.28 6.07 -0.89
C GLY A 101 -8.83 4.72 -0.35
N SER A 102 -7.52 4.46 -0.23
CA SER A 102 -7.03 3.17 0.28
C SER A 102 -7.25 3.02 1.78
N SER A 103 -7.67 1.83 2.23
CA SER A 103 -7.85 1.52 3.65
C SER A 103 -6.54 1.55 4.46
N LYS A 104 -5.39 1.31 3.81
CA LYS A 104 -4.07 1.23 4.47
C LYS A 104 -3.14 2.37 4.09
N LYS A 105 -3.18 3.45 4.86
CA LYS A 105 -2.34 4.65 4.67
C LYS A 105 -0.85 4.44 4.98
N GLN A 106 -0.47 3.40 5.73
CA GLN A 106 0.93 3.12 6.09
C GLN A 106 1.85 2.99 4.86
N VAL A 107 1.31 2.45 3.77
CA VAL A 107 2.01 2.32 2.48
C VAL A 107 2.38 3.68 1.91
N LEU A 108 1.44 4.63 1.93
CA LEU A 108 1.65 5.98 1.40
C LEU A 108 2.73 6.71 2.18
N TYR A 109 2.77 6.53 3.50
CA TYR A 109 3.84 7.09 4.34
C TYR A 109 5.21 6.51 3.99
N ARG A 110 5.30 5.20 3.70
CA ARG A 110 6.56 4.57 3.29
C ARG A 110 7.05 5.09 1.93
N ILE A 111 6.14 5.27 0.97
CA ILE A 111 6.48 5.84 -0.35
C ILE A 111 6.94 7.30 -0.20
N LYS A 112 6.24 8.09 0.63
CA LYS A 112 6.64 9.46 0.95
C LYS A 112 8.04 9.51 1.57
N TYR A 113 8.37 8.56 2.44
CA TYR A 113 9.70 8.46 3.04
C TYR A 113 10.79 8.13 2.00
N ILE A 114 10.55 7.15 1.13
CA ILE A 114 11.46 6.78 0.05
C ILE A 114 11.74 8.00 -0.82
N LEU A 115 10.70 8.67 -1.31
CA LEU A 115 10.82 9.82 -2.19
C LEU A 115 11.53 11.02 -1.53
N ARG A 116 11.50 11.15 -0.19
CA ARG A 116 12.14 12.25 0.53
C ARG A 116 13.65 12.03 0.74
N LEU A 117 14.09 10.78 0.72
CA LEU A 117 15.49 10.38 0.96
C LEU A 117 16.26 10.06 -0.32
N SER A 118 15.52 9.81 -1.41
CA SER A 118 16.07 9.67 -2.74
C SER A 118 16.32 11.03 -3.37
#